data_AF-A0A5K3FPM4-F1
#
_entry.id   AF-A0A5K3FPM4-F1
#
_cell.length_a   1.000
_cell.length_b   1.000
_cell.length_c   1.000
_cell.angle_alpha   90.00
_cell.angle_beta   90.00
_cell.angle_gamma   90.00
#
_symmetry.space_group_name_H-M   'P 1'
#
loop_
_entity.id
_entity.type
_entity.pdbx_description
1 polymer ?
#
loop_
_entity_poly.entity_id
_entity_poly.type
_entity_poly.pdbx_seq_one_letter_code
_entity_poly.pdbx_strand_id
1 'polypeptide(L)'
;MWWNENFNSRVVVGRDDFSVRILKAFPVLRENIEAFMDSLCFSSPKYVSKYDLDIFTRLFWPWSHLVQVWTSLVGHPGYQKNGTFNTTIEALNEHRMTPGSYVFRISMSCNGYWSIGYVASDGKIVQVLCFGLPMIDYLYYGKQQGLYKFPNGKDWEDDLSAVSNLKTRVTVCEYDNDNTDSITCKICGVDLNDIQLEPCGHFVCKQCCKKM
;
A
#
# COMPACT_ATOMS: atom_id res chain seq x y z
N MET A 1 -2.41 17.87 -5.56
CA MET A 1 -1.60 16.63 -5.46
C MET A 1 -0.21 17.04 -5.02
N TRP A 2 0.24 16.58 -3.85
CA TRP A 2 1.42 17.10 -3.13
C TRP A 2 2.67 17.31 -3.99
N TRP A 3 2.95 16.40 -4.93
CA TRP A 3 4.10 16.53 -5.83
C TRP A 3 4.07 17.80 -6.68
N ASN A 4 2.94 18.10 -7.33
CA ASN A 4 2.85 19.26 -8.22
C ASN A 4 2.96 20.58 -7.45
N GLU A 5 2.40 20.63 -6.23
CA GLU A 5 2.49 21.80 -5.34
C GLU A 5 3.94 22.09 -4.89
N ASN A 6 4.75 21.04 -4.77
CA ASN A 6 6.12 21.15 -4.27
C ASN A 6 7.17 21.25 -5.39
N PHE A 7 6.94 20.58 -6.53
CA PHE A 7 7.95 20.38 -7.58
C PHE A 7 7.48 20.77 -8.99
N ASN A 8 6.27 21.32 -9.14
CA ASN A 8 5.66 21.68 -10.43
C ASN A 8 5.61 20.48 -11.39
N SER A 9 6.07 20.65 -12.63
CA SER A 9 6.09 19.64 -13.69
C SER A 9 7.31 18.73 -13.68
N ARG A 10 8.21 18.85 -12.70
CA ARG A 10 9.41 17.99 -12.62
C ARG A 10 8.99 16.54 -12.43
N VAL A 11 9.66 15.61 -13.11
CA VAL A 11 9.44 14.16 -12.96
C VAL A 11 10.44 13.50 -12.00
N VAL A 12 11.51 14.22 -11.66
CA VAL A 12 12.58 13.78 -10.76
C VAL A 12 13.20 14.98 -10.06
N VAL A 13 13.62 14.80 -8.81
CA VAL A 13 14.30 15.80 -7.98
C VAL A 13 15.41 15.17 -7.15
N GLY A 14 16.36 15.97 -6.66
CA GLY A 14 17.43 15.49 -5.77
C GLY A 14 16.86 15.01 -4.42
N ARG A 15 17.50 14.00 -3.82
CA ARG A 15 17.12 13.43 -2.52
C ARG A 15 16.99 14.52 -1.45
N ASP A 16 17.97 15.43 -1.36
CA ASP A 16 17.97 16.51 -0.36
C ASP A 16 16.79 17.49 -0.56
N ASP A 17 16.53 17.87 -1.81
CA ASP A 17 15.43 18.78 -2.16
C ASP A 17 14.06 18.15 -1.86
N PHE A 18 13.93 16.83 -2.07
CA PHE A 18 12.75 16.08 -1.66
C PHE A 18 12.62 16.01 -0.13
N SER A 19 13.70 15.66 0.57
CA SER A 19 13.74 15.53 2.03
C SER A 19 13.27 16.79 2.73
N VAL A 20 13.69 17.98 2.27
CA VAL A 20 13.25 19.26 2.83
C VAL A 20 11.74 19.43 2.75
N ARG A 21 11.11 19.04 1.64
CA ARG A 21 9.67 19.21 1.42
C ARG A 21 8.85 18.14 2.14
N ILE A 22 9.29 16.88 2.11
CA ILE A 22 8.56 15.81 2.80
C ILE A 22 8.60 15.99 4.32
N LEU A 23 9.70 16.53 4.87
CA LEU A 23 9.80 16.88 6.29
C LEU A 23 8.89 18.06 6.68
N LYS A 24 8.54 18.95 5.74
CA LYS A 24 7.51 19.98 5.99
C LYS A 24 6.12 19.37 6.06
N ALA A 25 5.83 18.39 5.21
CA ALA A 25 4.55 17.68 5.20
C ALA A 25 4.41 16.74 6.41
N PHE A 26 5.49 16.07 6.80
CA PHE A 26 5.54 15.11 7.89
C PHE A 26 6.74 15.38 8.81
N PRO A 27 6.64 16.35 9.73
CA PRO A 27 7.74 16.69 10.64
C PRO A 27 8.24 15.53 11.49
N VAL A 28 7.37 14.55 11.79
CA VAL A 28 7.69 13.34 12.55
C VAL A 28 8.74 12.44 11.88
N LEU A 29 8.98 12.59 10.56
CA LEU A 29 10.02 11.84 9.85
C LEU A 29 11.44 12.27 10.20
N ARG A 30 11.65 13.39 10.90
CA ARG A 30 12.99 13.97 11.12
C ARG A 30 14.02 12.98 11.66
N GLU A 31 13.62 12.12 12.59
CA GLU A 31 14.52 11.13 13.21
C GLU A 31 14.73 9.88 12.35
N ASN A 32 13.81 9.59 11.43
CA ASN A 32 13.80 8.36 10.63
C ASN A 32 13.87 8.62 9.12
N ILE A 33 14.29 9.82 8.71
CA ILE A 33 14.25 10.26 7.31
C ILE A 33 15.09 9.35 6.42
N GLU A 34 16.27 8.91 6.87
CA GLU A 34 17.11 8.03 6.06
C GLU A 34 16.45 6.67 5.80
N ALA A 35 15.84 6.05 6.82
CA ALA A 35 15.10 4.81 6.66
C ALA A 35 13.86 4.97 5.76
N PHE A 36 13.19 6.12 5.86
CA PHE A 36 12.06 6.48 5.01
C PHE A 36 12.49 6.62 3.56
N MET A 37 13.57 7.38 3.31
CA MET A 37 14.13 7.59 1.98
C MET A 37 14.62 6.27 1.37
N ASP A 38 15.25 5.38 2.16
CA ASP A 38 15.65 4.06 1.69
C ASP A 38 14.48 3.15 1.32
N SER A 39 13.29 3.39 1.91
CA SER A 39 12.05 2.68 1.55
C SER A 39 11.34 3.29 0.34
N LEU A 40 11.55 4.58 0.08
CA LEU A 40 10.94 5.36 -1.01
C LEU A 40 11.75 5.28 -2.32
N CYS A 41 13.08 5.34 -2.23
CA CYS A 41 13.97 5.54 -3.37
C CYS A 41 14.26 4.25 -4.15
N PHE A 42 13.27 3.72 -4.87
CA PHE A 42 13.42 2.48 -5.66
C PHE A 42 14.39 2.63 -6.84
N SER A 43 14.40 3.80 -7.49
CA SER A 43 15.11 3.99 -8.75
C SER A 43 16.56 4.46 -8.58
N SER A 44 16.86 5.24 -7.54
CA SER A 44 18.18 5.85 -7.33
C SER A 44 18.40 6.27 -5.88
N PRO A 45 19.59 6.09 -5.31
CA PRO A 45 19.89 6.62 -3.97
C PRO A 45 20.05 8.15 -3.94
N LYS A 46 20.20 8.81 -5.09
CA LYS A 46 20.50 10.26 -5.20
C LYS A 46 19.30 11.11 -5.57
N TYR A 47 18.26 10.49 -6.14
CA TYR A 47 17.11 11.20 -6.70
C TYR A 47 15.82 10.50 -6.30
N VAL A 48 14.75 11.28 -6.21
CA VAL A 48 13.39 10.79 -6.06
C VAL A 48 12.63 11.15 -7.32
N SER A 49 12.03 10.16 -7.97
CA SER A 49 11.12 10.38 -9.09
C SER A 49 9.67 10.46 -8.64
N LYS A 50 8.82 11.08 -9.48
CA LYS A 50 7.37 11.07 -9.30
C LYS A 50 6.83 9.63 -9.25
N TYR A 51 7.48 8.71 -9.96
CA TYR A 51 7.16 7.29 -9.97
C TYR A 51 7.50 6.59 -8.64
N ASP A 52 8.66 6.91 -8.04
CA ASP A 52 9.04 6.40 -6.72
C ASP A 52 7.99 6.78 -5.67
N LEU A 53 7.54 8.04 -5.69
CA LEU A 53 6.48 8.51 -4.79
C LEU A 53 5.13 7.84 -5.06
N ASP A 54 4.75 7.62 -6.33
CA ASP A 54 3.52 6.91 -6.69
C ASP A 54 3.50 5.50 -6.09
N ILE A 55 4.56 4.72 -6.32
CA ILE A 55 4.69 3.37 -5.76
C ILE A 55 4.62 3.41 -4.23
N PHE A 56 5.40 4.28 -3.61
CA PHE A 56 5.48 4.35 -2.15
C PHE A 56 4.15 4.73 -1.52
N THR A 57 3.46 5.74 -2.07
CA THR A 57 2.17 6.17 -1.54
C THR A 57 1.09 5.13 -1.75
N ARG A 58 1.14 4.31 -2.82
CA ARG A 58 0.25 3.15 -3.00
C ARG A 58 0.52 2.02 -2.01
N LEU A 59 1.78 1.80 -1.64
CA LEU A 59 2.15 0.77 -0.66
C LEU A 59 1.73 1.16 0.78
N PHE A 60 1.88 2.43 1.14
CA PHE A 60 1.74 2.91 2.53
C PHE A 60 0.57 3.88 2.73
N TRP A 61 -0.45 3.83 1.87
CA TRP A 61 -1.63 4.68 1.96
C TRP A 61 -2.44 4.44 3.26
N PRO A 62 -3.27 5.41 3.73
CA PRO A 62 -3.53 6.74 3.16
C PRO A 62 -2.44 7.77 3.44
N TRP A 63 -2.34 8.81 2.61
CA TRP A 63 -1.37 9.91 2.77
C TRP A 63 -1.40 10.56 4.17
N SER A 64 -2.59 10.76 4.73
CA SER A 64 -2.77 11.35 6.07
C SER A 64 -2.12 10.56 7.20
N HIS A 65 -1.93 9.25 7.01
CA HIS A 65 -1.32 8.34 7.98
C HIS A 65 -0.07 7.65 7.40
N LEU A 66 0.51 8.18 6.33
CA LEU A 66 1.59 7.57 5.56
C LEU A 66 2.74 7.08 6.45
N VAL A 67 3.20 7.95 7.36
CA VAL A 67 4.34 7.65 8.24
C VAL A 67 4.00 6.57 9.26
N GLN A 68 2.78 6.60 9.82
CA GLN A 68 2.33 5.61 10.78
C GLN A 68 2.21 4.24 10.11
N VAL A 69 1.55 4.17 8.95
CA VAL A 69 1.40 2.94 8.15
C VAL A 69 2.76 2.39 7.74
N TRP A 70 3.65 3.25 7.24
CA TRP A 70 5.02 2.87 6.87
C TRP A 70 5.79 2.30 8.06
N THR A 71 5.80 3.00 9.20
CA THR A 71 6.53 2.55 10.40
C THR A 71 5.98 1.23 10.90
N SER A 72 4.65 1.08 10.97
CA SER A 72 4.00 -0.16 11.40
C SER A 72 4.33 -1.33 10.49
N LEU A 73 4.23 -1.17 9.16
CA LEU A 73 4.50 -2.26 8.23
C LEU A 73 5.99 -2.61 8.14
N VAL A 74 6.89 -1.63 8.13
CA VAL A 74 8.33 -1.87 8.03
C VAL A 74 8.90 -2.43 9.33
N GLY A 75 8.33 -2.08 10.48
CA GLY A 75 8.68 -2.64 11.79
C GLY A 75 8.03 -4.00 12.07
N HIS A 76 7.10 -4.46 11.24
CA HIS A 76 6.34 -5.68 11.47
C HIS A 76 7.21 -6.94 11.28
N PRO A 77 7.17 -7.94 12.19
CA PRO A 77 8.06 -9.12 12.10
C PRO A 77 7.87 -9.97 10.85
N GLY A 78 6.67 -9.93 10.26
CA GLY A 78 6.34 -10.59 9.00
C GLY A 78 6.87 -9.87 7.74
N TYR A 79 7.37 -8.64 7.85
CA TYR A 79 7.87 -7.89 6.69
C TYR A 79 9.25 -8.39 6.25
N GLN A 80 9.35 -8.80 4.98
CA GLN A 80 10.61 -9.18 4.35
C GLN A 80 11.14 -8.03 3.49
N LYS A 81 12.07 -7.24 4.06
CA LYS A 81 12.81 -6.24 3.30
C LYS A 81 13.58 -6.94 2.16
N ASN A 82 13.40 -6.45 0.93
CA ASN A 82 13.98 -7.04 -0.28
C ASN A 82 13.59 -8.52 -0.52
N GLY A 83 12.44 -8.95 0.01
CA GLY A 83 11.95 -10.31 -0.21
C GLY A 83 11.60 -10.57 -1.68
N THR A 84 11.77 -11.83 -2.10
CA THR A 84 11.39 -12.37 -3.41
C THR A 84 10.37 -13.49 -3.25
N PHE A 85 9.83 -14.00 -4.35
CA PHE A 85 8.97 -15.19 -4.32
C PHE A 85 9.65 -16.38 -3.63
N ASN A 86 10.93 -16.63 -3.93
CA ASN A 86 11.66 -17.78 -3.39
C ASN A 86 12.00 -17.60 -1.91
N THR A 87 12.45 -16.42 -1.50
CA THR A 87 12.78 -16.16 -0.08
C THR A 87 11.53 -16.23 0.80
N THR A 88 10.35 -15.91 0.26
CA THR A 88 9.07 -16.13 0.95
C THR A 88 8.78 -17.62 1.13
N ILE A 89 9.01 -18.44 0.09
CA ILE A 89 8.85 -19.91 0.19
C ILE A 89 9.83 -20.49 1.22
N GLU A 90 11.10 -20.09 1.17
CA GLU A 90 12.15 -20.55 2.08
C GLU A 90 11.79 -20.25 3.54
N ALA A 91 11.47 -18.99 3.85
CA ALA A 91 11.09 -18.59 5.21
C ALA A 91 9.87 -19.36 5.74
N LEU A 92 8.87 -19.62 4.90
CA LEU A 92 7.66 -20.34 5.32
C LEU A 92 7.86 -21.86 5.40
N ASN A 93 8.82 -22.42 4.68
CA ASN A 93 9.15 -23.85 4.82
C ASN A 93 9.71 -24.17 6.20
N GLU A 94 10.46 -23.26 6.82
CA GLU A 94 10.94 -23.41 8.21
C GLU A 94 9.79 -23.49 9.22
N HIS A 95 8.62 -22.97 8.86
CA HIS A 95 7.42 -22.91 9.70
C HIS A 95 6.26 -23.74 9.15
N ARG A 96 6.54 -24.72 8.28
CA ARG A 96 5.51 -25.50 7.58
C ARG A 96 4.59 -26.30 8.49
N MET A 97 5.08 -26.67 9.67
CA MET A 97 4.31 -27.38 10.71
C MET A 97 3.50 -26.44 11.61
N THR A 98 3.54 -25.13 11.34
CA THR A 98 2.85 -24.09 12.10
C THR A 98 1.86 -23.36 11.20
N PRO A 99 0.67 -23.94 10.93
CA PRO A 99 -0.37 -23.28 10.13
C PRO A 99 -0.72 -21.89 10.63
N GLY A 100 -0.91 -20.97 9.70
CA GLY A 100 -1.11 -19.55 9.98
C GLY A 100 0.19 -18.74 10.09
N SER A 101 1.36 -19.38 9.91
CA SER A 101 2.61 -18.64 9.75
C SER A 101 2.60 -17.86 8.45
N TYR A 102 3.04 -16.60 8.48
CA TYR A 102 2.98 -15.73 7.31
C TYR A 102 4.13 -14.73 7.25
N VAL A 103 4.47 -14.31 6.04
CA VAL A 103 5.39 -13.21 5.76
C VAL A 103 4.85 -12.41 4.57
N PHE A 104 5.22 -11.14 4.46
CA PHE A 104 4.82 -10.30 3.33
C PHE A 104 5.95 -9.40 2.87
N ARG A 105 5.84 -8.94 1.63
CA ARG A 105 6.85 -8.16 0.92
C ARG A 105 6.22 -7.29 -0.15
N ILE A 106 6.98 -6.33 -0.65
CA ILE A 106 6.61 -5.61 -1.87
C ILE A 106 6.67 -6.60 -3.05
N SER A 107 5.71 -6.52 -3.97
CA SER A 107 5.68 -7.34 -5.17
C SER A 107 6.70 -6.84 -6.20
N MET A 108 7.53 -7.75 -6.73
CA MET A 108 8.51 -7.43 -7.78
C MET A 108 7.90 -7.46 -9.19
N SER A 109 6.79 -8.15 -9.39
CA SER A 109 6.11 -8.26 -10.69
C SER A 109 4.98 -7.24 -10.87
N CYS A 110 4.51 -6.65 -9.77
CA CYS A 110 3.44 -5.66 -9.78
C CYS A 110 3.80 -4.52 -8.83
N ASN A 111 4.52 -3.52 -9.35
CA ASN A 111 5.00 -2.39 -8.56
C ASN A 111 3.85 -1.62 -7.90
N GLY A 112 4.04 -1.23 -6.64
CA GLY A 112 3.02 -0.57 -5.82
C GLY A 112 2.00 -1.50 -5.17
N TYR A 113 2.22 -2.82 -5.25
CA TYR A 113 1.40 -3.83 -4.58
C TYR A 113 2.21 -4.68 -3.61
N TRP A 114 1.53 -5.19 -2.60
CA TRP A 114 2.09 -6.13 -1.63
C TRP A 114 1.84 -7.57 -2.04
N SER A 115 2.70 -8.49 -1.62
CA SER A 115 2.47 -9.92 -1.69
C SER A 115 2.61 -10.53 -0.31
N ILE A 116 1.66 -11.37 0.08
CA ILE A 116 1.67 -12.12 1.33
C ILE A 116 1.77 -13.61 1.05
N GLY A 117 2.68 -14.28 1.73
CA GLY A 117 2.79 -15.73 1.78
C GLY A 117 2.35 -16.24 3.14
N TYR A 118 1.68 -17.39 3.18
CA TYR A 118 1.28 -18.04 4.43
C TYR A 118 1.24 -19.57 4.32
N VAL A 119 1.31 -20.24 5.47
CA VAL A 119 1.13 -21.68 5.63
C VAL A 119 -0.36 -21.97 5.90
N ALA A 120 -1.02 -22.66 4.98
CA ALA A 120 -2.41 -23.08 5.11
C ALA A 120 -2.58 -24.20 6.15
N SER A 121 -3.84 -24.51 6.49
CA SER A 121 -4.18 -25.56 7.47
C SER A 121 -3.69 -26.96 7.10
N ASP A 122 -3.51 -27.24 5.80
CA ASP A 122 -2.96 -28.49 5.29
C ASP A 122 -1.42 -28.48 5.14
N GLY A 123 -0.75 -27.43 5.63
CA GLY A 123 0.71 -27.28 5.55
C GLY A 123 1.22 -26.88 4.17
N LYS A 124 0.34 -26.51 3.22
CA LYS A 124 0.77 -25.93 1.94
C LYS A 124 1.14 -24.46 2.12
N ILE A 125 2.17 -24.03 1.39
CA ILE A 125 2.54 -22.62 1.33
C ILE A 125 1.79 -21.97 0.16
N VAL A 126 1.08 -20.90 0.43
CA VAL A 126 0.31 -20.12 -0.55
C VAL A 126 0.86 -18.70 -0.58
N GLN A 127 1.04 -18.12 -1.77
CA GLN A 127 1.37 -16.71 -1.95
C GLN A 127 0.28 -16.01 -2.74
N VAL A 128 -0.13 -14.84 -2.28
CA VAL A 128 -1.20 -14.03 -2.87
C VAL A 128 -0.69 -12.60 -3.10
N LEU A 129 -1.13 -11.99 -4.19
CA LEU A 129 -0.93 -10.58 -4.47
C LEU A 129 -2.09 -9.78 -3.87
N CYS A 130 -1.79 -8.75 -3.10
CA CYS A 130 -2.77 -7.94 -2.37
C CYS A 130 -3.27 -6.80 -3.26
N PHE A 131 -4.56 -6.78 -3.57
CA PHE A 131 -5.21 -5.80 -4.45
C PHE A 131 -6.31 -5.03 -3.72
N GLY A 132 -6.42 -3.73 -4.02
CA GLY A 132 -7.59 -2.92 -3.67
C GLY A 132 -7.79 -2.62 -2.18
N LEU A 133 -6.92 -3.10 -1.29
CA LEU A 133 -6.92 -2.78 0.14
C LEU A 133 -5.50 -2.47 0.62
N PRO A 134 -5.32 -1.64 1.67
CA PRO A 134 -4.02 -1.46 2.29
C PRO A 134 -3.55 -2.77 2.93
N MET A 135 -2.24 -2.97 3.01
CA MET A 135 -1.67 -4.19 3.59
C MET A 135 -2.11 -4.43 5.05
N ILE A 136 -2.32 -3.36 5.81
CA ILE A 136 -2.80 -3.45 7.20
C ILE A 136 -4.17 -4.11 7.30
N ASP A 137 -5.07 -3.86 6.34
CA ASP A 137 -6.37 -4.51 6.32
C ASP A 137 -6.27 -5.98 5.92
N TYR A 138 -5.37 -6.33 4.99
CA TYR A 138 -5.06 -7.73 4.70
C TYR A 138 -4.61 -8.47 5.97
N LEU A 139 -3.69 -7.88 6.73
CA LEU A 139 -3.21 -8.45 7.98
C LEU A 139 -4.33 -8.57 9.02
N TYR A 140 -5.14 -7.52 9.18
CA TYR A 140 -6.26 -7.50 10.12
C TYR A 140 -7.30 -8.57 9.79
N TYR A 141 -7.84 -8.58 8.57
CA TYR A 141 -8.87 -9.54 8.18
C TYR A 141 -8.33 -10.98 8.17
N GLY A 142 -7.11 -11.19 7.71
CA GLY A 142 -6.51 -12.52 7.75
C GLY A 142 -6.23 -13.02 9.16
N LYS A 143 -5.93 -12.14 10.12
CA LYS A 143 -5.89 -12.49 11.55
C LYS A 143 -7.26 -12.92 12.06
N GLN A 144 -8.33 -12.18 11.74
CA GLN A 144 -9.71 -12.52 12.12
C GLN A 144 -10.16 -13.87 11.55
N GLN A 145 -9.72 -14.21 10.33
CA GLN A 145 -9.99 -15.50 9.68
C GLN A 145 -9.05 -16.63 10.13
N GLY A 146 -8.05 -16.32 10.97
CA GLY A 146 -7.05 -17.28 11.44
C GLY A 146 -6.03 -17.71 10.38
N LEU A 147 -5.91 -16.97 9.27
CA LEU A 147 -4.93 -17.21 8.21
C LEU A 147 -3.55 -16.61 8.53
N TYR A 148 -3.51 -15.45 9.19
CA TYR A 148 -2.29 -14.71 9.49
C TYR A 148 -2.11 -14.60 11.01
N LYS A 149 -1.58 -15.65 11.62
CA LYS A 149 -1.42 -15.78 13.07
C LYS A 149 0.00 -15.51 13.53
N PHE A 150 0.98 -16.12 12.88
CA PHE A 150 2.36 -16.15 13.34
C PHE A 150 3.29 -15.43 12.34
N PRO A 151 3.51 -14.11 12.49
CA PRO A 151 4.40 -13.39 11.59
C PRO A 151 5.81 -13.96 11.67
N ASN A 152 6.31 -14.40 10.53
CA ASN A 152 7.57 -15.13 10.40
C ASN A 152 7.71 -16.26 11.44
N GLY A 153 6.62 -17.01 11.65
CA GLY A 153 6.56 -18.16 12.56
C GLY A 153 6.59 -17.84 14.06
N LYS A 154 6.59 -16.55 14.43
CA LYS A 154 6.68 -16.12 15.84
C LYS A 154 5.30 -15.91 16.42
N ASP A 155 5.15 -16.25 17.70
CA ASP A 155 4.02 -15.77 18.49
C ASP A 155 4.25 -14.29 18.79
N TRP A 156 3.43 -13.44 18.20
CA TRP A 156 3.58 -12.00 18.28
C TRP A 156 2.20 -11.36 18.36
N GLU A 157 1.96 -10.77 19.51
CA GLU A 157 0.74 -10.03 19.77
C GLU A 157 0.92 -8.61 19.24
N ASP A 158 0.25 -8.33 18.13
CA ASP A 158 0.15 -6.96 17.63
C ASP A 158 -1.29 -6.53 17.47
N ASP A 159 -1.47 -5.27 17.82
CA ASP A 159 -2.73 -4.57 17.75
C ASP A 159 -2.77 -3.69 16.50
N LEU A 160 -2.94 -4.35 15.35
CA LEU A 160 -3.21 -3.68 14.07
C LEU A 160 -4.59 -3.01 14.03
N SER A 161 -5.43 -3.15 15.07
CA SER A 161 -6.78 -2.57 15.08
C SER A 161 -6.73 -1.04 15.11
N ALA A 162 -5.75 -0.47 15.82
CA ALA A 162 -5.55 0.98 15.88
C ALA A 162 -5.26 1.57 14.49
N VAL A 163 -4.54 0.83 13.64
CA VAL A 163 -4.13 1.30 12.31
C VAL A 163 -5.15 0.93 11.22
N SER A 164 -5.85 -0.21 11.34
CA SER A 164 -6.97 -0.56 10.45
C SER A 164 -8.18 0.38 10.65
N ASN A 165 -8.37 0.91 11.86
CA ASN A 165 -9.40 1.91 12.15
C ASN A 165 -9.08 3.32 11.62
N LEU A 166 -7.87 3.57 11.08
CA LEU A 166 -7.50 4.84 10.42
C LEU A 166 -8.18 5.04 9.06
N LYS A 167 -9.29 4.33 8.82
CA LYS A 167 -10.25 4.61 7.76
C LYS A 167 -10.49 6.11 7.72
N THR A 168 -9.88 6.78 6.74
CA THR A 168 -10.43 8.02 6.24
C THR A 168 -11.83 7.65 5.80
N ARG A 169 -12.85 8.08 6.56
CA ARG A 169 -14.25 7.94 6.16
C ARG A 169 -14.31 8.36 4.70
N VAL A 170 -14.82 7.45 3.87
CA VAL A 170 -15.21 7.72 2.48
C VAL A 170 -15.93 9.07 2.49
N THR A 171 -15.24 10.10 2.03
CA THR A 171 -15.85 11.42 1.82
C THR A 171 -15.93 11.52 0.31
N VAL A 172 -17.16 11.43 -0.20
CA VAL A 172 -17.45 11.67 -1.61
C VAL A 172 -17.06 13.13 -1.87
N CYS A 173 -15.92 13.34 -2.53
CA CYS A 173 -15.62 14.65 -3.09
C CYS A 173 -16.43 14.75 -4.38
N GLU A 174 -17.53 15.50 -4.35
CA GLU A 174 -18.21 15.93 -5.58
C GLU A 174 -17.21 16.78 -6.37
N TYR A 175 -16.74 16.27 -7.52
CA TYR A 175 -15.92 17.06 -8.42
C TYR A 175 -16.83 17.93 -9.28
N ASP A 176 -16.67 19.24 -9.19
CA ASP A 176 -17.27 20.18 -10.14
C ASP A 176 -16.67 19.95 -11.53
N ASN A 177 -17.58 19.80 -12.49
CA ASN A 177 -17.39 19.14 -13.77
C ASN A 177 -16.78 20.08 -14.83
N ASP A 178 -15.62 20.68 -14.53
CA ASP A 178 -15.03 21.75 -15.36
C ASP A 178 -13.80 21.33 -16.18
N ASN A 179 -13.60 20.03 -16.44
CA ASN A 179 -12.69 19.61 -17.51
C ASN A 179 -13.22 18.36 -18.25
N THR A 180 -13.69 18.63 -19.46
CA THR A 180 -14.12 17.69 -20.48
C THR A 180 -12.97 16.78 -20.93
N ASP A 181 -13.02 15.52 -20.49
CA ASP A 181 -12.76 14.34 -21.32
C ASP A 181 -13.83 13.30 -20.93
N SER A 182 -15.01 13.47 -21.52
CA SER A 182 -16.24 12.71 -21.19
C SER A 182 -16.14 11.27 -21.67
N ILE A 183 -15.36 10.44 -20.96
CA ILE A 183 -15.30 9.01 -21.23
C ILE A 183 -16.60 8.39 -20.70
N THR A 184 -17.39 7.78 -21.59
CA THR A 184 -18.57 7.00 -21.24
C THR A 184 -18.22 5.86 -20.27
N CYS A 185 -19.14 5.55 -19.36
CA CYS A 185 -18.99 4.52 -18.36
C CYS A 185 -18.70 3.17 -19.01
N LYS A 186 -17.60 2.53 -18.60
CA LYS A 186 -17.17 1.24 -19.17
C LYS A 186 -18.04 0.06 -18.75
N ILE A 187 -18.94 0.24 -17.79
CA ILE A 187 -19.87 -0.80 -17.33
C ILE A 187 -21.14 -0.79 -18.21
N CYS A 188 -21.83 0.34 -18.30
CA CYS A 188 -23.08 0.42 -19.08
C CYS A 188 -22.87 0.87 -20.53
N GLY A 189 -21.77 1.56 -20.85
CA GLY A 189 -21.50 2.14 -22.17
C GLY A 189 -22.40 3.31 -22.56
N VAL A 190 -23.32 3.73 -21.67
CA VAL A 190 -24.38 4.70 -21.96
C VAL A 190 -24.19 5.98 -21.17
N ASP A 191 -24.05 5.87 -19.85
CA ASP A 191 -23.94 7.02 -18.96
C ASP A 191 -22.52 7.58 -18.92
N LEU A 192 -22.36 8.83 -18.50
CA LEU A 192 -21.06 9.45 -18.28
C LEU A 192 -20.41 8.91 -17.01
N ASN A 193 -19.07 8.86 -17.02
CA ASN A 193 -18.27 8.68 -15.83
C ASN A 193 -18.39 9.90 -14.93
N ASP A 194 -19.10 9.76 -13.81
CA ASP A 194 -19.36 10.83 -12.85
C ASP A 194 -19.06 10.41 -11.40
N ILE A 195 -18.53 9.19 -11.20
CA ILE A 195 -18.00 8.68 -9.94
C ILE A 195 -16.61 8.10 -10.17
N GLN A 196 -15.63 8.53 -9.38
CA GLN A 196 -14.36 7.82 -9.22
C GLN A 196 -14.46 6.84 -8.06
N LEU A 197 -14.28 5.55 -8.34
CA LEU A 197 -14.23 4.49 -7.35
C LEU A 197 -12.90 4.53 -6.61
N GLU A 198 -12.96 4.83 -5.32
CA GLU A 198 -11.82 4.64 -4.43
C GLU A 198 -11.90 3.25 -3.78
N PRO A 199 -10.75 2.56 -3.60
CA PRO A 199 -9.37 3.07 -3.71
C PRO A 199 -8.70 2.81 -5.06
N CYS A 200 -9.40 2.25 -6.06
CA CYS A 200 -8.78 1.83 -7.31
C CYS A 200 -8.63 2.97 -8.35
N GLY A 201 -9.26 4.12 -8.14
CA GLY A 201 -9.24 5.29 -9.01
C GLY A 201 -10.00 5.13 -10.33
N HIS A 202 -10.73 4.02 -10.54
CA HIS A 202 -11.50 3.78 -11.76
C HIS A 202 -12.77 4.63 -11.83
N PHE A 203 -13.14 5.11 -13.01
CA PHE A 203 -14.35 5.90 -13.19
C PHE A 203 -15.54 5.05 -13.67
N VAL A 204 -16.71 5.27 -13.07
CA VAL A 204 -18.00 4.64 -13.40
C VAL A 204 -19.14 5.65 -13.32
N CYS A 205 -20.34 5.30 -13.80
CA CYS A 205 -21.52 6.13 -13.60
C CYS A 205 -22.22 5.87 -12.25
N LYS A 206 -22.96 6.87 -11.75
CA LYS A 206 -23.82 6.78 -10.55
C LYS A 206 -24.72 5.55 -10.52
N GLN A 207 -25.33 5.20 -11.66
CA GLN A 207 -26.30 4.10 -11.70
C GLN A 207 -25.62 2.73 -11.60
N CYS A 208 -24.46 2.56 -12.25
CA CYS A 208 -23.66 1.34 -12.11
C CYS A 208 -23.06 1.22 -10.72
N CYS A 209 -22.58 2.33 -10.13
CA CYS A 209 -22.05 2.34 -8.78
C CYS A 209 -23.09 1.90 -7.74
N LYS A 210 -24.36 2.32 -7.88
CA LYS A 210 -25.45 1.88 -6.97
C LYS A 210 -25.81 0.40 -7.08
N LYS A 211 -25.41 -0.25 -8.18
CA LYS A 211 -25.68 -1.66 -8.46
C LYS A 211 -24.49 -2.57 -8.14
N MET A 212 -23.33 -2.00 -7.79
CA MET A 212 -22.15 -2.70 -7.27
C MET A 212 -22.30 -2.89 -5.76
#